data_AF-A0A4Q4CG56-F1
#
_entry.id   AF-A0A4Q4CG56-F1
#
_cell.length_a   1.000
_cell.length_b   1.000
_cell.length_c   1.000
_cell.angle_alpha   90.00
_cell.angle_beta   90.00
_cell.angle_gamma   90.00
#
_symmetry.space_group_name_H-M   'P 1'
#
loop_
_entity.id
_entity.type
_entity.pdbx_description
1 polymer ?
#
loop_
_entity_poly.entity_id
_entity_poly.type
_entity_poly.pdbx_seq_one_letter_code
_entity_poly.pdbx_strand_id
1 'polypeptide(L)'
;YRPAPYRMFRDTPVDQTTHNVIRLMIDPEQGITIGFDAKVPGPEMRLGPVDTALRYQDFFPESPNVGYETLLYDCMTGDATLFQRADAIEAGWGAMQPVLEAWARGEGDVQPYPAGSKGPEAAAALLARDGRYWQPLETPKPRARP
;
A
#
# COMPACT_ATOMS: atom_id res chain seq x y z
N TYR A 1 6.92 -1.88 9.58
CA TYR A 1 8.08 -0.98 9.81
C TYR A 1 8.45 -1.08 11.29
N ARG A 2 9.70 -0.78 11.67
CA ARG A 2 10.13 -0.81 13.09
C ARG A 2 9.66 0.47 13.80
N PRO A 3 9.39 0.43 15.12
CA PRO A 3 9.12 1.65 15.88
C PRO A 3 10.30 2.62 15.77
N ALA A 4 10.03 3.93 15.92
CA ALA A 4 11.05 4.96 15.79
C ALA A 4 12.23 4.64 16.73
N PRO A 5 13.47 4.50 16.22
CA PRO A 5 14.62 4.09 17.02
C PRO A 5 15.01 5.15 18.06
N TYR A 6 14.54 6.38 17.90
CA TYR A 6 14.83 7.48 18.80
C TYR A 6 13.52 8.14 19.28
N ARG A 7 13.21 7.95 20.56
CA ARG A 7 12.17 8.73 21.27
C ARG A 7 12.76 10.11 21.55
N MET A 8 12.51 11.09 20.67
CA MET A 8 12.90 12.49 20.94
C MET A 8 12.16 13.09 22.14
N PHE A 9 11.06 12.46 22.57
CA PHE A 9 10.19 12.94 23.66
C PHE A 9 10.14 11.93 24.82
N ARG A 10 11.26 11.78 25.54
CA ARG A 10 11.47 10.75 26.57
C ARG A 10 10.56 10.85 27.81
N ASP A 11 9.90 12.00 28.03
CA ASP A 11 9.17 12.31 29.27
C ASP A 11 7.73 12.81 29.03
N THR A 12 7.12 12.37 27.94
CA THR A 12 5.69 12.60 27.65
C THR A 12 4.92 11.30 27.70
N PRO A 13 3.60 11.32 28.02
CA PRO A 13 2.73 10.13 28.03
C PRO A 13 2.44 9.65 26.61
N VAL A 14 3.49 9.43 25.82
CA VAL A 14 3.46 8.85 24.47
C VAL A 14 3.89 7.40 24.65
N ASP A 15 2.96 6.58 25.14
CA ASP A 15 3.23 5.17 25.45
C ASP A 15 3.49 4.36 24.17
N GLN A 16 3.01 4.84 23.02
CA GLN A 16 3.22 4.24 21.70
C GLN A 16 3.29 5.32 20.63
N THR A 17 4.47 5.56 20.06
CA THR A 17 4.56 6.28 18.77
C THR A 17 3.93 5.41 17.71
N THR A 18 2.93 5.93 17.00
CA THR A 18 2.29 5.23 15.90
C THR A 18 3.31 5.07 14.75
N HIS A 19 3.23 3.96 14.03
CA HIS A 19 4.15 3.72 12.90
C HIS A 19 3.83 4.68 11.76
N ASN A 20 4.86 5.27 11.15
CA ASN A 20 4.67 6.05 9.93
C ASN A 20 4.20 5.12 8.80
N VAL A 21 3.21 5.57 8.02
CA VAL A 21 2.62 4.80 6.91
C VAL A 21 2.67 5.64 5.64
N ILE A 22 3.25 5.08 4.58
CA ILE A 22 3.16 5.64 3.23
C ILE A 22 2.18 4.75 2.45
N ARG A 23 1.09 5.35 1.97
CA ARG A 23 0.09 4.70 1.11
C ARG A 23 0.25 5.24 -0.31
N LEU A 24 0.60 4.36 -1.24
CA LEU A 24 0.61 4.65 -2.67
C LEU A 24 -0.71 4.12 -3.25
N MET A 25 -1.56 5.03 -3.73
CA MET A 25 -2.84 4.70 -4.33
C MET A 25 -2.67 4.73 -5.85
N ILE A 26 -2.90 3.58 -6.49
CA ILE A 26 -2.73 3.41 -7.94
C ILE A 26 -4.08 3.52 -8.66
N ASP A 27 -5.13 2.93 -8.09
CA ASP A 27 -6.51 3.01 -8.58
C ASP A 27 -7.47 2.91 -7.38
N PRO A 28 -8.68 3.50 -7.45
CA PRO A 28 -9.21 4.34 -8.53
C PRO A 28 -8.76 5.80 -8.47
N GLU A 29 -8.30 6.27 -7.31
CA GLU A 29 -7.77 7.63 -7.14
C GLU A 29 -6.25 7.59 -7.01
N GLN A 30 -5.55 8.01 -8.06
CA GLN A 30 -4.09 8.07 -8.03
C GLN A 30 -3.59 9.12 -7.03
N GLY A 31 -2.68 8.72 -6.15
CA GLY A 31 -2.14 9.61 -5.15
C GLY A 31 -1.22 8.97 -4.12
N ILE A 32 -0.77 9.79 -3.19
CA ILE A 32 0.08 9.37 -2.07
C ILE A 32 -0.45 9.99 -0.77
N THR A 33 -0.56 9.16 0.27
CA THR A 33 -0.84 9.62 1.64
C THR A 33 0.31 9.21 2.55
N ILE A 34 0.79 10.14 3.36
CA ILE A 34 1.85 9.92 4.34
C ILE A 34 1.28 10.24 5.72
N GLY A 35 1.13 9.22 6.55
CA GLY A 35 0.70 9.32 7.94
C GLY A 35 1.89 9.27 8.90
N PHE A 36 1.97 10.24 9.81
CA PHE A 36 3.02 10.32 10.84
C PHE A 36 2.53 11.12 12.06
N ASP A 37 3.21 10.98 13.20
CA ASP A 37 2.86 11.73 14.41
C ASP A 37 3.53 13.13 14.41
N ALA A 38 2.75 14.16 14.72
CA ALA A 38 3.24 15.52 14.90
C ALA A 38 2.77 16.11 16.24
N LYS A 39 3.43 17.18 16.70
CA LYS A 39 3.00 17.89 17.92
C LYS A 39 1.62 18.53 17.70
N VAL A 40 0.68 18.25 18.60
CA VAL A 40 -0.61 18.92 18.62
C VAL A 40 -0.42 20.37 19.09
N PRO A 41 -0.95 21.37 18.37
CA PRO A 41 -0.92 22.76 18.82
C PRO A 41 -1.54 22.92 20.21
N GLY A 42 -0.80 23.50 21.15
CA GLY A 42 -1.24 23.68 22.53
C GLY A 42 -0.08 23.85 23.50
N PRO A 43 -0.39 24.22 24.76
CA PRO A 43 0.62 24.37 25.82
C PRO A 43 1.18 23.02 26.29
N GLU A 44 0.40 21.95 26.14
CA GLU A 44 0.81 20.59 26.51
C GLU A 44 1.66 19.93 25.43
N MET A 45 2.66 19.15 25.84
CA MET A 45 3.46 18.35 24.92
C MET A 45 2.75 17.03 24.63
N ARG A 46 1.91 17.03 23.59
CA ARG A 46 1.17 15.86 23.12
C ARG A 46 1.41 15.65 21.62
N LEU A 47 1.67 14.40 21.22
CA LEU A 47 1.70 14.01 19.82
C LEU A 47 0.30 13.59 19.36
N GLY A 48 -0.01 13.84 18.10
CA GLY A 48 -1.22 13.38 17.45
C GLY A 48 -0.93 12.96 16.01
N PRO A 49 -1.73 12.03 15.45
CA PRO A 49 -1.54 11.57 14.09
C PRO A 49 -1.89 12.69 13.10
N VAL A 50 -1.08 12.82 12.05
CA VAL A 50 -1.28 13.72 10.92
C VAL A 50 -1.14 12.93 9.63
N ASP A 51 -2.10 13.09 8.73
CA ASP A 51 -2.04 12.56 7.37
C ASP A 51 -1.83 13.71 6.38
N THR A 52 -0.80 13.58 5.54
CA THR A 52 -0.60 14.46 4.39
C THR A 52 -1.00 13.70 3.13
N ALA A 53 -1.89 14.27 2.30
CA ALA A 53 -2.37 13.63 1.09
C ALA A 53 -2.08 14.48 -0.15
N LEU A 54 -1.65 13.82 -1.22
CA LEU A 54 -1.54 14.37 -2.57
C LEU A 54 -2.37 13.49 -3.48
N ARG A 55 -3.35 14.08 -4.19
CA ARG A 55 -4.19 13.39 -5.16
C ARG A 55 -3.94 13.98 -6.53
N TYR A 56 -3.70 13.14 -7.53
CA TYR A 56 -3.40 13.61 -8.90
C TYR A 56 -4.52 14.47 -9.48
N GLN A 57 -5.78 14.08 -9.23
CA GLN A 57 -6.99 14.79 -9.67
C GLN A 57 -7.15 16.22 -9.12
N ASP A 58 -6.45 16.58 -8.05
CA ASP A 58 -6.50 17.95 -7.51
C ASP A 58 -5.65 18.93 -8.33
N PHE A 59 -4.70 18.41 -9.12
CA PHE A 59 -3.73 19.21 -9.89
C PHE A 59 -3.87 19.06 -11.40
N PHE A 60 -4.40 17.93 -11.88
CA PHE A 60 -4.49 17.62 -13.30
C PHE A 60 -5.93 17.26 -13.69
N PRO A 61 -6.39 17.68 -14.89
CA PRO A 61 -7.68 17.24 -15.40
C PRO A 61 -7.67 15.73 -15.60
N GLU A 62 -8.84 15.12 -15.39
CA GLU A 62 -9.03 13.70 -15.65
C GLU A 62 -8.86 13.44 -17.15
N SER A 63 -7.77 12.77 -17.52
CA SER A 63 -7.55 12.28 -18.87
C SER A 63 -7.97 10.82 -18.94
N PRO A 64 -8.67 10.38 -20.00
CA PRO A 64 -8.92 8.96 -20.22
C PRO A 64 -7.60 8.21 -20.19
N ASN A 65 -7.49 7.21 -19.32
CA ASN A 65 -6.35 6.31 -19.32
C ASN A 65 -6.50 5.38 -20.53
N VAL A 66 -5.99 5.79 -21.69
CA VAL A 66 -5.98 4.99 -22.91
C VAL A 66 -4.86 3.95 -22.74
N GLY A 67 -5.10 2.94 -21.90
CA GLY A 67 -4.06 2.18 -21.20
C GLY A 67 -2.93 1.57 -22.05
N TYR A 68 -3.19 1.23 -23.32
CA TYR A 68 -2.17 0.68 -24.22
C TYR A 68 -1.51 1.71 -25.14
N GLU A 69 -2.03 2.94 -25.24
CA GLU A 69 -1.49 3.96 -26.15
C GLU A 69 -0.04 4.29 -25.80
N THR A 70 0.23 4.56 -24.51
CA THR A 70 1.59 4.83 -24.01
C THR A 70 2.51 3.64 -24.28
N LEU A 71 2.09 2.42 -23.98
CA LEU A 71 2.91 1.23 -24.21
C LEU A 71 3.23 1.01 -25.70
N LEU A 72 2.27 1.27 -26.59
CA LEU A 72 2.48 1.18 -28.03
C LEU A 72 3.41 2.29 -28.53
N TYR A 73 3.22 3.52 -28.05
CA TYR A 73 4.10 4.65 -28.36
C TYR A 73 5.54 4.40 -27.92
N ASP A 74 5.74 3.92 -26.68
CA ASP A 74 7.04 3.58 -26.12
C ASP A 74 7.72 2.47 -26.94
N CYS A 75 6.96 1.45 -27.36
CA CYS A 75 7.44 0.40 -28.26
C CYS A 75 7.92 0.96 -29.61
N MET A 76 7.18 1.91 -30.20
CA MET A 76 7.53 2.53 -31.48
C MET A 76 8.74 3.47 -31.36
N THR A 77 8.93 4.12 -30.21
CA THR A 77 10.07 5.02 -29.95
C THR A 77 11.29 4.31 -29.40
N GLY A 78 11.17 3.02 -29.07
CA GLY A 78 12.25 2.21 -28.52
C GLY A 78 12.51 2.46 -27.02
N ASP A 79 11.55 3.04 -26.30
CA ASP A 79 11.60 3.20 -24.86
C ASP A 79 11.14 1.92 -24.15
N ALA A 80 12.05 1.29 -23.40
CA ALA A 80 11.79 0.05 -22.69
C ALA A 80 11.40 0.25 -21.21
N THR A 81 11.21 1.50 -20.75
CA THR A 81 11.06 1.83 -19.32
C THR A 81 9.86 1.16 -18.65
N LEU A 82 8.74 1.01 -19.36
CA LEU A 82 7.52 0.38 -18.85
C LEU A 82 7.42 -1.13 -19.14
N PHE A 83 8.46 -1.71 -19.75
CA PHE A 83 8.49 -3.13 -20.11
C PHE A 83 9.26 -3.95 -19.07
N GLN A 84 8.73 -5.14 -18.78
CA GLN A 84 9.42 -6.08 -17.92
C GLN A 84 10.59 -6.71 -18.66
N ARG A 85 11.75 -6.75 -18.02
CA ARG A 85 12.93 -7.42 -18.55
C ARG A 85 12.79 -8.94 -18.42
N ALA A 86 13.39 -9.69 -19.35
CA ALA A 86 13.33 -11.15 -19.37
C ALA A 86 13.83 -11.79 -18.06
N ASP A 87 14.94 -11.29 -17.51
CA ASP A 87 15.50 -11.79 -16.25
C ASP A 87 14.58 -11.53 -15.04
N ALA A 88 13.88 -10.40 -15.02
CA ALA A 88 12.88 -10.11 -13.99
C ALA A 88 11.67 -11.05 -14.09
N ILE A 89 11.23 -11.38 -15.31
CA ILE A 89 10.15 -12.34 -15.55
C ILE A 89 10.56 -13.74 -15.09
N GLU A 90 11.75 -14.22 -15.45
CA GLU A 90 12.27 -15.51 -15.03
C GLU A 90 12.40 -15.61 -13.51
N ALA A 91 12.89 -14.56 -12.85
CA ALA A 91 12.98 -14.50 -11.39
C ALA A 91 11.59 -14.54 -10.73
N GLY A 92 10.61 -13.83 -11.30
CA GLY A 92 9.22 -13.86 -10.82
C GLY A 92 8.61 -15.27 -10.91
N TRP A 93 8.81 -15.94 -12.05
CA TRP A 93 8.39 -17.34 -12.22
C TRP A 93 9.10 -18.28 -11.26
N GLY A 94 10.42 -18.15 -11.12
CA GLY A 94 11.21 -18.95 -10.19
C GLY A 94 10.74 -18.81 -8.73
N ALA A 95 10.30 -17.62 -8.33
CA ALA A 95 9.76 -17.40 -6.99
C ALA A 95 8.39 -18.06 -6.77
N MET A 96 7.51 -18.09 -7.78
CA MET A 96 6.18 -18.72 -7.66
C MET A 96 6.17 -20.22 -7.95
N GLN A 97 7.12 -20.74 -8.72
CA GLN A 97 7.15 -22.12 -9.16
C GLN A 97 6.94 -23.14 -8.02
N PRO A 98 7.60 -23.04 -6.85
CA PRO A 98 7.41 -24.01 -5.76
C PRO A 98 5.98 -24.01 -5.21
N VAL A 99 5.31 -22.85 -5.18
CA VAL A 99 3.93 -22.72 -4.71
C VAL A 99 2.96 -23.35 -5.71
N LEU A 100 3.18 -23.17 -7.01
CA LEU A 100 2.36 -23.79 -8.05
C LEU A 100 2.52 -25.31 -8.06
N GLU A 101 3.73 -25.82 -7.88
CA GLU A 101 4.01 -27.26 -7.83
C GLU A 101 3.37 -27.92 -6.60
N ALA A 102 3.47 -27.28 -5.42
CA ALA A 102 2.79 -27.74 -4.22
C ALA A 102 1.27 -27.80 -4.44
N TRP A 103 0.71 -26.73 -5.02
CA TRP A 103 -0.72 -26.67 -5.34
C TRP A 103 -1.15 -27.79 -6.29
N ALA A 104 -0.37 -28.06 -7.34
CA ALA A 104 -0.65 -29.12 -8.30
C ALA A 104 -0.59 -30.53 -7.69
N ARG A 105 0.21 -30.73 -6.63
CA ARG A 105 0.25 -31.97 -5.84
C ARG A 105 -0.90 -32.09 -4.83
N GLY A 106 -1.77 -31.07 -4.74
CA GLY A 106 -2.84 -31.02 -3.75
C GLY A 106 -2.35 -30.64 -2.35
N GLU A 107 -1.15 -30.05 -2.24
CA GLU A 107 -0.62 -29.54 -0.98
C GLU A 107 -1.19 -28.13 -0.73
N GLY A 108 -2.32 -28.06 -0.01
CA GLY A 108 -2.96 -26.80 0.37
C GLY A 108 -4.47 -26.94 0.46
N ASP A 109 -5.08 -26.13 1.31
CA ASP A 109 -6.55 -26.08 1.46
C ASP A 109 -7.07 -24.70 1.05
N VAL A 110 -8.15 -24.68 0.26
CA VAL A 110 -8.81 -23.45 -0.17
C VAL A 110 -9.60 -22.91 1.02
N GLN A 111 -9.23 -21.73 1.51
CA GLN A 111 -9.96 -21.08 2.59
C GLN A 111 -11.12 -20.24 2.03
N PRO A 112 -12.38 -20.66 2.23
CA PRO A 112 -13.53 -19.89 1.74
C PRO A 112 -13.71 -18.61 2.56
N TYR A 113 -14.30 -17.59 1.93
CA TYR A 113 -14.65 -16.35 2.60
C TYR A 113 -15.90 -15.72 1.97
N PRO A 114 -16.70 -14.96 2.73
CA PRO A 114 -17.88 -14.29 2.19
C PRO A 114 -17.51 -13.24 1.12
N ALA A 115 -18.31 -13.15 0.06
CA ALA A 115 -18.14 -12.12 -0.97
C ALA A 115 -18.25 -10.70 -0.35
N GLY A 116 -17.37 -9.80 -0.77
CA GLY A 116 -17.28 -8.44 -0.21
C GLY A 116 -16.54 -8.33 1.13
N SER A 117 -16.13 -9.45 1.73
CA SER A 117 -15.24 -9.43 2.90
C SER A 117 -13.78 -9.15 2.50
N LYS A 118 -12.90 -8.97 3.50
CA LYS A 118 -11.46 -8.73 3.31
C LYS A 118 -10.65 -10.00 3.04
N GLY A 119 -11.31 -11.14 2.79
CA GLY A 119 -10.68 -12.44 2.64
C GLY A 119 -10.79 -13.32 3.89
N PRO A 120 -10.16 -14.50 3.89
CA PRO A 120 -10.25 -15.48 4.96
C PRO A 120 -9.45 -15.06 6.20
N GLU A 121 -9.85 -15.55 7.38
CA GLU A 121 -9.13 -15.30 8.65
C GLU A 121 -7.67 -15.76 8.60
N ALA A 122 -7.39 -16.83 7.85
CA ALA A 122 -6.03 -17.32 7.62
C ALA A 122 -5.09 -16.25 7.03
N ALA A 123 -5.61 -15.33 6.19
CA ALA A 123 -4.83 -14.23 5.63
C ALA A 123 -4.46 -13.17 6.67
N ALA A 124 -5.33 -12.92 7.65
CA ALA A 124 -5.03 -12.04 8.79
C ALA A 124 -4.03 -12.72 9.74
N ALA A 125 -4.24 -14.01 10.03
CA ALA A 125 -3.36 -14.81 10.87
C ALA A 125 -1.93 -14.91 10.29
N LEU A 126 -1.78 -14.95 8.96
CA LEU A 126 -0.49 -14.98 8.28
C LEU A 126 0.38 -13.76 8.65
N LEU A 127 -0.17 -12.55 8.59
CA LEU A 127 0.56 -11.33 8.97
C LEU A 127 0.74 -11.19 10.49
N ALA A 128 -0.24 -11.64 11.27
CA ALA A 128 -0.21 -11.54 12.73
C ALA A 128 0.97 -12.32 13.34
N ARG A 129 1.45 -13.38 12.68
CA ARG A 129 2.66 -14.13 13.07
C ARG A 129 3.90 -13.24 13.21
N ASP A 130 3.99 -12.20 12.38
CA ASP A 130 5.09 -11.23 12.39
C ASP A 130 4.72 -9.92 13.13
N GLY A 131 3.61 -9.91 13.88
CA GLY A 131 3.08 -8.71 14.53
C GLY A 131 2.59 -7.64 13.55
N ARG A 132 2.22 -8.04 12.33
CA ARG A 132 1.73 -7.15 11.27
C ARG A 132 0.23 -7.34 11.06
N TYR A 133 -0.40 -6.37 10.41
CA TYR A 133 -1.80 -6.43 10.04
C TYR A 133 -2.01 -5.75 8.68
N TRP A 134 -3.05 -6.18 7.96
CA TRP A 134 -3.49 -5.54 6.73
C TRP A 134 -4.03 -4.15 7.04
N GLN A 135 -3.55 -3.13 6.32
CA GLN A 135 -4.15 -1.80 6.42
C GLN A 135 -5.61 -1.87 5.92
N PRO A 136 -6.55 -1.16 6.58
CA PRO A 136 -7.91 -1.06 6.08
C PRO A 136 -7.92 -0.53 4.65
N LEU A 137 -8.76 -1.10 3.79
CA LEU A 137 -9.11 -0.49 2.52
C LEU A 137 -9.92 0.77 2.86
N GLU A 138 -9.29 1.94 2.76
CA GLU A 138 -9.99 3.21 2.93
C GLU A 138 -10.95 3.39 1.76
N THR A 139 -12.23 3.62 2.07
CA THR A 139 -13.15 4.15 1.06
C THR A 139 -12.76 5.61 0.81
N PRO A 140 -12.50 6.04 -0.43
CA PRO A 140 -12.12 7.41 -0.71
C PRO A 140 -13.13 8.37 -0.10
N LYS A 141 -12.65 9.32 0.71
CA LYS A 141 -13.52 10.35 1.31
C LYS A 141 -14.04 11.23 0.17
N PRO A 142 -15.37 11.41 0.03
CA PRO A 142 -15.93 12.22 -1.06
C PRO A 142 -15.40 13.65 -0.96
N ARG A 143 -15.16 14.26 -2.12
CA ARG A 143 -14.66 15.62 -2.28
C ARG A 143 -15.48 16.58 -1.40
N ALA A 144 -14.82 17.33 -0.53
CA ALA A 144 -15.45 18.52 0.04
C ALA A 144 -15.62 19.50 -1.14
N ARG A 145 -16.87 19.70 -1.57
CA ARG A 145 -17.16 20.74 -2.57
C ARG A 145 -16.79 22.10 -1.97
N PRO A 146 -16.14 22.99 -2.73
CA PRO A 146 -16.06 24.40 -2.36
C PRO A 146 -17.47 25.04 -2.31
#